data_AF-A0A399XXN4-F1
#
_entry.id   AF-A0A399XXN4-F1
#
_cell.length_a   1.000
_cell.length_b   1.000
_cell.length_c   1.000
_cell.angle_alpha   90.00
_cell.angle_beta   90.00
_cell.angle_gamma   90.00
#
_symmetry.space_group_name_H-M   'P 1'
#
loop_
_entity.id
_entity.type
_entity.pdbx_description
1 polymer ?
#
loop_
_entity_poly.entity_id
_entity_poly.type
_entity_poly.pdbx_seq_one_letter_code
_entity_poly.pdbx_strand_id
1 'polypeptide(L)'
;MTVTRTSRPTLPLADRAAGLVGSVIDSSTSLLAGQTHDVVRLAMGSPAREAIPAAALAEVAPEAIGAGAADAFDYAATEGDPALREALLEMLEGTSDATTPERLTITAGGMQGLDLANKLFTDPGDLVAVESPTYTNASATALSYRARLLEVPVD
;
A
#
# COMPACT_ATOMS: atom_id res chain seq x y z
N MET A 1 -9.91 20.72 -25.98
CA MET A 1 -11.01 20.79 -25.00
C MET A 1 -10.40 20.68 -23.62
N THR A 2 -10.34 21.77 -22.89
CA THR A 2 -9.71 21.84 -21.56
C THR A 2 -10.67 21.21 -20.55
N VAL A 3 -10.33 20.02 -20.04
CA VAL A 3 -11.10 19.38 -18.96
C VAL A 3 -10.89 20.19 -17.69
N THR A 4 -11.91 20.97 -17.31
CA THR A 4 -11.97 21.65 -16.01
C THR A 4 -12.05 20.60 -14.92
N ARG A 5 -10.94 20.40 -14.20
CA ARG A 5 -10.85 19.49 -13.06
C ARG A 5 -11.69 20.06 -11.91
N THR A 6 -12.94 19.64 -11.82
CA THR A 6 -13.78 19.91 -10.64
C THR A 6 -13.08 19.34 -9.41
N SER A 7 -12.83 20.16 -8.40
CA SER A 7 -12.25 19.70 -7.13
C SER A 7 -13.25 18.77 -6.46
N ARG A 8 -13.06 17.46 -6.61
CA ARG A 8 -13.84 16.47 -5.88
C ARG A 8 -13.66 16.74 -4.38
N PRO A 9 -14.73 16.82 -3.59
CA PRO A 9 -14.60 16.91 -2.14
C PRO A 9 -13.84 15.68 -1.65
N THR A 10 -12.76 15.89 -0.91
CA THR A 10 -12.04 14.82 -0.22
C THR A 10 -12.96 14.27 0.85
N LEU A 11 -13.17 12.95 0.85
CA LEU A 11 -13.85 12.28 1.96
C LEU A 11 -13.11 12.60 3.25
N PRO A 12 -13.83 12.92 4.35
CA PRO A 12 -13.18 13.12 5.63
C PRO A 12 -12.51 11.81 6.05
N LEU A 13 -11.30 11.92 6.59
CA LEU A 13 -10.66 10.78 7.23
C LEU A 13 -11.36 10.48 8.55
N ALA A 14 -11.36 9.20 8.93
CA ALA A 14 -11.76 8.77 10.26
C ALA A 14 -10.88 9.40 11.34
N ASP A 15 -11.42 9.64 12.52
CA ASP A 15 -10.73 10.26 13.66
C ASP A 15 -9.41 9.56 13.98
N ARG A 16 -9.37 8.23 13.84
CA ARG A 16 -8.17 7.41 14.07
C ARG A 16 -7.01 7.78 13.15
N ALA A 17 -7.29 8.31 11.96
CA ALA A 17 -6.25 8.71 11.01
C ALA A 17 -5.38 9.85 11.55
N ALA A 18 -5.93 10.71 12.43
CA ALA A 18 -5.16 11.76 13.09
C ALA A 18 -4.04 11.23 14.00
N GLY A 19 -4.15 9.98 14.45
CA GLY A 19 -3.13 9.30 15.26
C GLY A 19 -2.11 8.49 14.45
N LEU A 20 -2.24 8.44 13.12
CA LEU A 20 -1.29 7.70 12.29
C LEU A 20 0.01 8.48 12.17
N VAL A 21 1.10 7.84 12.58
CA VAL A 21 2.45 8.33 12.36
C VAL A 21 3.07 7.57 11.19
N GLY A 22 3.89 8.27 10.38
CA GLY A 22 4.60 7.66 9.27
C GLY A 22 5.62 6.61 9.72
N SER A 23 6.17 5.88 8.75
CA SER A 23 7.17 4.84 9.00
C SER A 23 8.51 5.45 9.44
N VAL A 24 8.96 5.09 10.65
CA VAL A 24 10.30 5.44 11.15
C VAL A 24 11.39 4.74 10.32
N ILE A 25 11.08 3.56 9.80
CA ILE A 25 11.95 2.82 8.88
C ILE A 25 12.16 3.63 7.60
N ASP A 26 11.08 4.15 6.99
CA ASP A 26 11.16 4.95 5.76
C ASP A 26 11.93 6.25 5.98
N SER A 27 11.69 6.90 7.11
CA SER A 27 12.42 8.11 7.50
C SER A 27 13.93 7.83 7.59
N SER A 28 14.30 6.67 8.14
CA SER A 28 15.70 6.28 8.33
C SER A 28 16.35 5.80 7.03
N THR A 29 15.64 5.05 6.19
CA THR A 29 16.13 4.61 4.87
C THR A 29 16.31 5.81 3.94
N SER A 30 15.36 6.76 3.94
CA SER A 30 15.47 8.02 3.19
C SER A 30 16.66 8.87 3.63
N LEU A 31 16.85 9.02 4.95
CA LEU A 31 18.02 9.74 5.49
C LEU A 31 19.34 9.10 5.05
N LEU A 32 19.43 7.77 5.11
CA LEU A 32 20.64 7.04 4.69
C LEU A 32 20.88 7.13 3.17
N ALA A 33 19.82 7.14 2.36
CA ALA A 33 19.92 7.29 0.90
C ALA A 33 20.37 8.69 0.47
N GLY A 34 20.13 9.72 1.29
CA GLY A 34 20.52 11.09 1.03
C GLY A 34 21.99 11.42 1.32
N GLN A 35 22.76 10.49 1.89
CA GLN A 35 24.15 10.76 2.28
C GLN A 35 25.07 10.77 1.05
N THR A 36 25.86 11.83 0.88
CA THR A 36 26.74 12.05 -0.29
C THR A 36 28.19 11.59 -0.07
N HIS A 37 28.49 11.12 1.13
CA HIS A 37 29.80 10.67 1.56
C HIS A 37 29.67 9.35 2.32
N ASP A 38 30.78 8.62 2.47
CA ASP A 38 30.79 7.34 3.16
C ASP A 38 30.31 7.48 4.62
N VAL A 39 29.47 6.55 5.06
CA VAL A 39 28.85 6.56 6.38
C VAL A 39 28.78 5.16 6.96
N VAL A 40 29.14 5.04 8.24
CA VAL A 40 28.92 3.81 9.01
C VAL A 40 27.46 3.78 9.48
N ARG A 41 26.71 2.76 9.07
CA ARG A 41 25.28 2.61 9.36
C ARG A 41 25.05 1.95 10.71
N LEU A 42 24.84 2.76 11.76
CA LEU A 42 24.51 2.29 13.12
C LEU A 42 23.05 2.58 13.54
N ALA A 43 22.27 3.23 12.67
CA ALA A 43 20.92 3.67 12.97
C ALA A 43 19.84 2.60 12.74
N MET A 44 20.12 1.63 11.85
CA MET A 44 19.14 0.63 11.42
C MET A 44 19.58 -0.77 11.84
N GLY A 45 18.66 -1.51 12.46
CA GLY A 45 18.85 -2.93 12.80
C GLY A 45 18.62 -3.87 11.62
N SER A 46 19.07 -3.52 10.42
CA SER A 46 18.96 -4.41 9.25
C SER A 46 20.07 -5.48 9.29
N PRO A 47 19.77 -6.75 8.94
CA PRO A 47 20.77 -7.79 8.79
C PRO A 47 21.85 -7.41 7.76
N ALA A 48 23.09 -7.89 7.98
CA ALA A 48 24.11 -7.83 6.94
C ALA A 48 23.65 -8.62 5.70
N ARG A 49 23.98 -8.14 4.50
CA ARG A 49 23.60 -8.80 3.24
C ARG A 49 24.03 -10.28 3.22
N GLU A 50 25.22 -10.57 3.73
CA GLU A 50 25.80 -11.92 3.77
C GLU A 50 25.09 -12.84 4.76
N ALA A 51 24.33 -12.29 5.71
CA ALA A 51 23.52 -13.05 6.65
C ALA A 51 22.18 -13.50 6.05
N ILE A 52 21.76 -12.92 4.91
CA ILE A 52 20.55 -13.32 4.19
C ILE A 52 20.85 -14.62 3.43
N PRO A 53 20.15 -15.74 3.69
CA PRO A 53 20.42 -17.03 3.06
C PRO A 53 19.84 -17.09 1.63
N ALA A 54 20.21 -16.13 0.78
CA ALA A 54 19.62 -15.94 -0.55
C ALA A 54 19.72 -17.19 -1.44
N ALA A 55 20.81 -17.96 -1.35
CA ALA A 55 20.96 -19.21 -2.09
C ALA A 55 19.91 -20.26 -1.69
N ALA A 56 19.67 -20.44 -0.38
CA ALA A 56 18.67 -21.37 0.11
C ALA A 56 17.25 -20.90 -0.24
N LEU A 57 16.99 -19.59 -0.20
CA LEU A 57 15.70 -19.00 -0.60
C LEU A 57 15.44 -19.16 -2.11
N ALA A 58 16.48 -19.03 -2.92
CA ALA A 58 16.40 -19.24 -4.37
C ALA A 58 16.08 -20.70 -4.74
N GLU A 59 16.49 -21.69 -3.94
CA GLU A 59 16.10 -23.09 -4.17
C GLU A 59 14.59 -23.32 -3.98
N VAL A 60 13.93 -22.53 -3.12
CA VAL A 60 12.49 -22.68 -2.82
C VAL A 60 11.62 -22.05 -3.90
N ALA A 61 12.07 -20.94 -4.50
CA ALA A 61 11.31 -20.23 -5.53
C ALA A 61 12.25 -19.60 -6.57
N PRO A 62 12.92 -20.41 -7.40
CA PRO A 62 13.99 -19.95 -8.30
C PRO A 62 13.54 -18.93 -9.35
N GLU A 63 12.27 -18.96 -9.74
CA GLU A 63 11.69 -18.01 -10.69
C GLU A 63 11.36 -16.65 -10.07
N ALA A 64 11.02 -16.62 -8.76
CA ALA A 64 10.66 -15.40 -8.04
C ALA A 64 11.84 -14.81 -7.26
N ILE A 65 12.76 -15.65 -6.83
CA ILE A 65 13.91 -15.34 -5.99
C ILE A 65 15.15 -15.85 -6.75
N GLY A 66 15.64 -15.04 -7.70
CA GLY A 66 16.91 -15.33 -8.37
C GLY A 66 18.11 -15.17 -7.44
N ALA A 67 19.29 -15.65 -7.83
CA ALA A 67 20.53 -15.58 -7.04
C ALA A 67 20.99 -14.14 -6.69
N GLY A 68 20.44 -13.11 -7.36
CA GLY A 68 20.69 -11.69 -7.06
C GLY A 68 19.65 -11.03 -6.14
N ALA A 69 18.65 -11.77 -5.65
CA ALA A 69 17.50 -11.22 -4.93
C ALA A 69 17.74 -10.97 -3.43
N ALA A 70 19.00 -10.96 -2.96
CA ALA A 70 19.28 -10.69 -1.54
C ALA A 70 18.67 -9.35 -1.06
N ASP A 71 18.66 -8.35 -1.95
CA ASP A 71 18.04 -7.04 -1.68
C ASP A 71 16.52 -7.07 -1.58
N ALA A 72 15.88 -8.09 -2.16
CA ALA A 72 14.43 -8.27 -2.04
C ALA A 72 13.98 -8.69 -0.63
N PHE A 73 14.94 -9.07 0.24
CA PHE A 73 14.68 -9.49 1.62
C PHE A 73 15.06 -8.44 2.67
N ASP A 74 15.61 -7.30 2.25
CA ASP A 74 15.88 -6.17 3.15
C ASP A 74 14.61 -5.30 3.32
N TYR A 75 14.67 -4.35 4.25
CA TYR A 75 13.67 -3.30 4.36
C TYR A 75 13.59 -2.47 3.08
N ALA A 76 12.38 -2.34 2.55
CA ALA A 76 12.07 -1.58 1.34
C ALA A 76 11.09 -0.43 1.62
N ALA A 77 10.80 0.37 0.59
CA ALA A 77 9.82 1.45 0.68
C ALA A 77 8.41 0.91 1.00
N THR A 78 7.70 1.57 1.92
CA THR A 78 6.35 1.15 2.36
C THR A 78 5.34 1.13 1.22
N GLU A 79 5.47 2.04 0.24
CA GLU A 79 4.57 2.10 -0.92
C GLU A 79 4.72 0.90 -1.86
N GLY A 80 5.82 0.13 -1.72
CA GLY A 80 6.12 -1.07 -2.49
C GLY A 80 7.31 -0.91 -3.44
N ASP A 81 7.68 -2.03 -4.07
CA ASP A 81 8.80 -2.13 -5.00
C ASP A 81 8.67 -1.13 -6.17
N PRO A 82 9.66 -0.26 -6.43
CA PRO A 82 9.57 0.75 -7.48
C PRO A 82 9.33 0.19 -8.90
N ALA A 83 9.96 -0.93 -9.26
CA ALA A 83 9.82 -1.51 -10.59
C ALA A 83 8.41 -2.09 -10.80
N LEU A 84 7.86 -2.74 -9.77
CA LEU A 84 6.46 -3.19 -9.79
C LEU A 84 5.48 -2.01 -9.91
N ARG A 85 5.73 -0.92 -9.17
CA ARG A 85 4.88 0.29 -9.23
C ARG A 85 4.91 0.92 -10.63
N GLU A 86 6.08 1.02 -11.25
CA GLU A 86 6.23 1.54 -12.62
C GLU A 86 5.48 0.69 -13.64
N ALA A 87 5.66 -0.63 -13.60
CA ALA A 87 4.95 -1.56 -14.48
C ALA A 87 3.41 -1.48 -14.33
N LEU A 88 2.92 -1.29 -13.09
CA LEU A 88 1.48 -1.11 -12.85
C LEU A 88 0.97 0.23 -13.39
N LEU A 89 1.75 1.31 -13.28
CA LEU A 89 1.37 2.61 -13.85
C LEU A 89 1.26 2.55 -15.38
N GLU A 90 2.22 1.89 -16.04
CA GLU A 90 2.17 1.64 -17.50
C GLU A 90 0.94 0.79 -17.88
N MET A 91 0.68 -0.27 -17.12
CA MET A 91 -0.49 -1.14 -17.35
C MET A 91 -1.83 -0.42 -17.20
N LEU A 92 -1.92 0.51 -16.25
CA LEU A 92 -3.13 1.31 -16.02
C LEU A 92 -3.27 2.49 -16.99
N GLU A 93 -2.23 2.83 -17.75
CA GLU A 93 -2.26 3.92 -18.70
C GLU A 93 -3.34 3.66 -19.78
N GLY A 94 -4.17 4.67 -20.05
CA GLY A 94 -5.27 4.56 -21.02
C GLY A 94 -6.52 3.81 -20.52
N THR A 95 -6.51 3.26 -19.31
CA THR A 95 -7.69 2.68 -18.65
C THR A 95 -8.51 3.75 -17.91
N SER A 96 -9.70 3.38 -17.44
CA SER A 96 -10.49 4.21 -16.50
C SER A 96 -9.79 4.47 -15.16
N ASP A 97 -8.81 3.65 -14.82
CA ASP A 97 -8.13 3.62 -13.53
C ASP A 97 -6.70 4.19 -13.61
N ALA A 98 -6.37 4.87 -14.72
CA ALA A 98 -5.11 5.60 -14.87
C ALA A 98 -4.86 6.51 -13.66
N THR A 99 -3.67 6.41 -13.08
CA THR A 99 -3.33 7.03 -11.79
C THR A 99 -1.91 7.60 -11.81
N THR A 100 -1.47 8.17 -10.68
CA THR A 100 -0.10 8.72 -10.52
C THR A 100 0.68 7.91 -9.49
N PRO A 101 2.03 7.99 -9.48
CA PRO A 101 2.85 7.30 -8.49
C PRO A 101 2.40 7.56 -7.05
N GLU A 102 2.03 8.79 -6.71
CA GLU A 102 1.63 9.22 -5.35
C GLU A 102 0.27 8.63 -4.93
N ARG A 103 -0.48 8.07 -5.88
CA ARG A 103 -1.80 7.49 -5.68
C ARG A 103 -1.79 5.96 -5.76
N LEU A 104 -0.62 5.35 -5.92
CA LEU A 104 -0.43 3.91 -6.03
C LEU A 104 0.44 3.39 -4.89
N THR A 105 -0.09 2.40 -4.17
CA THR A 105 0.58 1.66 -3.10
C THR A 105 0.31 0.17 -3.30
N ILE A 106 1.34 -0.64 -3.11
CA ILE A 106 1.23 -2.09 -3.17
C ILE A 106 0.61 -2.61 -1.88
N THR A 107 -0.31 -3.56 -2.03
CA THR A 107 -0.93 -4.27 -0.89
C THR A 107 -0.70 -5.77 -1.06
N ALA A 108 -0.82 -6.52 0.03
CA ALA A 108 -0.85 -7.98 0.07
C ALA A 108 -2.16 -8.57 -0.49
N GLY A 109 -2.93 -7.78 -1.26
CA GLY A 109 -4.17 -8.19 -1.92
C GLY A 109 -5.36 -7.30 -1.60
N GLY A 110 -6.46 -7.52 -2.33
CA GLY A 110 -7.65 -6.66 -2.25
C GLY A 110 -8.28 -6.54 -0.86
N MET A 111 -8.18 -7.58 -0.03
CA MET A 111 -8.68 -7.53 1.36
C MET A 111 -7.90 -6.54 2.23
N GLN A 112 -6.58 -6.43 2.08
CA GLN A 112 -5.82 -5.40 2.78
C GLN A 112 -6.20 -4.01 2.25
N GLY A 113 -6.41 -3.87 0.94
CA GLY A 113 -6.92 -2.63 0.36
C GLY A 113 -8.27 -2.19 0.96
N LEU A 114 -9.21 -3.13 1.09
CA LEU A 114 -10.51 -2.87 1.74
C LEU A 114 -10.37 -2.51 3.23
N ASP A 115 -9.51 -3.21 3.96
CA ASP A 115 -9.25 -2.89 5.37
C ASP A 115 -8.64 -1.50 5.52
N LEU A 116 -7.64 -1.14 4.71
CA LEU A 116 -7.04 0.20 4.70
C LEU A 116 -8.07 1.28 4.36
N ALA A 117 -8.95 1.05 3.40
CA ALA A 117 -10.02 1.98 3.07
C ALA A 117 -10.94 2.23 4.28
N ASN A 118 -11.43 1.17 4.93
CA ASN A 118 -12.28 1.34 6.12
C ASN A 118 -11.51 1.98 7.29
N LYS A 119 -10.25 1.60 7.49
CA LYS A 119 -9.39 2.22 8.52
C LYS A 119 -9.22 3.72 8.33
N LEU A 120 -9.09 4.17 7.09
CA LEU A 120 -8.86 5.58 6.76
C LEU A 120 -10.14 6.41 6.75
N PHE A 121 -11.29 5.83 6.43
CA PHE A 121 -12.49 6.60 6.10
C PHE A 121 -13.74 6.22 6.89
N THR A 122 -13.67 5.28 7.83
CA THR A 122 -14.85 4.79 8.55
C THR A 122 -14.69 4.88 10.06
N ASP A 123 -15.61 5.61 10.70
CA ASP A 123 -15.79 5.61 12.13
C ASP A 123 -17.06 4.86 12.57
N PRO A 124 -17.13 4.47 13.87
CA PRO A 124 -18.28 3.78 14.40
C PRO A 124 -19.58 4.58 14.19
N GLY A 125 -20.56 3.95 13.55
CA GLY A 125 -21.87 4.54 13.26
C GLY A 125 -22.01 5.17 11.87
N ASP A 126 -20.90 5.36 11.14
CA ASP A 126 -20.92 5.84 9.76
C ASP A 126 -21.69 4.88 8.84
N LEU A 127 -22.25 5.43 7.76
CA LEU A 127 -22.93 4.66 6.73
C LEU A 127 -21.94 4.34 5.61
N VAL A 128 -21.75 3.04 5.34
CA VAL A 128 -21.01 2.55 4.18
C VAL A 128 -22.01 2.01 3.18
N ALA A 129 -22.11 2.68 2.02
CA ALA A 129 -22.95 2.23 0.93
C ALA A 129 -22.30 1.04 0.23
N VAL A 130 -23.08 -0.03 0.02
CA VAL A 130 -22.64 -1.25 -0.67
C VAL A 130 -23.68 -1.67 -1.69
N GLU A 131 -23.25 -2.30 -2.77
CA GLU A 131 -24.15 -2.90 -3.76
C GLU A 131 -24.97 -4.04 -3.12
N SER A 132 -26.12 -4.36 -3.71
CA SER A 132 -26.92 -5.52 -3.31
C SER A 132 -27.31 -6.30 -4.57
N PRO A 133 -26.71 -7.49 -4.80
CA PRO A 133 -25.74 -8.19 -3.94
C PRO A 133 -24.33 -7.57 -3.97
N THR A 134 -23.52 -7.84 -2.95
CA THR A 134 -22.09 -7.45 -2.89
C THR A 134 -21.21 -8.58 -2.37
N TYR A 135 -19.89 -8.36 -2.38
CA TYR A 135 -18.91 -9.27 -1.81
C TYR A 135 -19.00 -9.29 -0.28
N THR A 136 -19.35 -10.45 0.28
CA THR A 136 -19.64 -10.63 1.71
C THR A 136 -18.50 -10.21 2.64
N ASN A 137 -17.24 -10.41 2.25
CA ASN A 137 -16.10 -10.00 3.08
C ASN A 137 -15.90 -8.48 3.10
N ALA A 138 -16.32 -7.75 2.06
CA ALA A 138 -16.32 -6.28 2.09
C ALA A 138 -17.33 -5.77 3.12
N SER A 139 -18.55 -6.33 3.13
CA SER A 139 -19.59 -6.04 4.13
C SER A 139 -19.09 -6.36 5.55
N ALA A 140 -18.49 -7.54 5.74
CA ALA A 140 -17.95 -7.95 7.04
C ALA A 140 -16.82 -7.02 7.51
N THR A 141 -15.96 -6.55 6.60
CA THR A 141 -14.88 -5.60 6.92
C THR A 141 -15.46 -4.29 7.42
N ALA A 142 -16.40 -3.67 6.70
CA ALA A 142 -17.04 -2.43 7.15
C ALA A 142 -17.74 -2.57 8.51
N LEU A 143 -18.47 -3.69 8.71
CA LEU A 143 -19.10 -3.99 10.00
C LEU A 143 -18.09 -4.14 11.14
N SER A 144 -16.88 -4.67 10.87
CA SER A 144 -15.81 -4.78 11.88
C SER A 144 -15.31 -3.42 12.40
N TYR A 145 -15.38 -2.38 11.55
CA TYR A 145 -15.15 -0.98 11.93
C TYR A 145 -16.37 -0.31 12.60
N ARG A 146 -17.43 -1.08 12.86
CA ARG A 146 -18.71 -0.65 13.45
C ARG A 146 -19.47 0.34 12.58
N ALA A 147 -19.26 0.31 11.27
CA ALA A 147 -20.13 0.99 10.33
C ALA A 147 -21.51 0.33 10.29
N ARG A 148 -22.48 1.06 9.75
CA ARG A 148 -23.78 0.55 9.31
C ARG A 148 -23.76 0.43 7.80
N LEU A 149 -24.34 -0.65 7.27
CA LEU A 149 -24.42 -0.85 5.83
C LEU A 149 -25.68 -0.19 5.28
N LEU A 150 -25.51 0.56 4.19
CA LEU A 150 -26.60 1.02 3.35
C LEU A 150 -26.56 0.21 2.06
N GLU A 151 -27.48 -0.75 1.93
CA GLU A 151 -27.60 -1.57 0.73
C GLU A 151 -28.23 -0.77 -0.42
N VAL A 152 -27.56 -0.75 -1.56
CA VAL A 152 -28.00 -0.09 -2.79
C VAL A 152 -28.32 -1.16 -3.83
N PRO A 153 -29.59 -1.35 -4.20
CA PRO A 153 -29.97 -2.29 -5.26
C PRO A 153 -29.27 -1.96 -6.58
N VAL A 154 -28.73 -2.99 -7.23
CA VAL A 154 -28.16 -2.91 -8.58
C VAL A 154 -29.00 -3.78 -9.54
N ASP A 155 -28.94 -3.48 -10.84
CA ASP A 155 -29.73 -4.13 -11.90
C ASP A 155 -29.11 -5.42 -12.48
#